data_AF-M4C7Y4-F1
#
_entry.id   AF-M4C7Y4-F1
#
_cell.length_a   1.000
_cell.length_b   1.000
_cell.length_c   1.000
_cell.angle_alpha   90.00
_cell.angle_beta   90.00
_cell.angle_gamma   90.00
#
_symmetry.space_group_name_H-M   'P 1'
#
loop_
_entity.id
_entity.type
_entity.pdbx_description
1 polymer ?
#
loop_
_entity_poly.entity_id
_entity_poly.type
_entity_poly.pdbx_seq_one_letter_code
_entity_poly.pdbx_strand_id
1 'polypeptide(L)'
;MSNRNATVENALMFFLLAFAVMAKTVFSQNCQSTGCPGLKECCSSWGSCGIKDDQCGFWCFSGLCNLKNKSYGFNYNVSAGPRGPIESIVTPSLFKRIMSKVGNNCPAKGFYTHQAFISAVKSFQAYKGTVAKREIAAILTHFAHGSKGFCYKEDKARGRYCSPSKKYPCEPGKQYYGRGPLQSIRWNEYYGAAGIFLRLPMLKDPDMVAHSPEVAFKLALWFWTTNVRPALYLGFGETSKRVDGRLCDNLHPDDTKNLVKQYVDLCKILGVTPDEGLSC
;
A
#
# COMPACT_ATOMS: atom_id res chain seq x y z
N MET A 1 0.57 52.23 -26.06
CA MET A 1 1.23 50.90 -25.95
C MET A 1 1.13 50.27 -24.56
N SER A 2 0.83 51.01 -23.48
CA SER A 2 0.73 50.45 -22.12
C SER A 2 -0.45 49.49 -21.86
N ASN A 3 -1.63 49.74 -22.46
CA ASN A 3 -2.83 48.94 -22.17
C ASN A 3 -2.83 47.54 -22.79
N ARG A 4 -2.10 47.33 -23.90
CA ARG A 4 -2.09 46.03 -24.61
C ARG A 4 -1.29 44.97 -23.84
N ASN A 5 -0.25 45.39 -23.12
CA ASN A 5 0.58 44.50 -22.29
C ASN A 5 -0.18 44.02 -21.05
N ALA A 6 -0.96 44.88 -20.40
CA ALA A 6 -1.77 44.50 -19.23
C ALA A 6 -2.88 43.49 -19.58
N THR A 7 -3.50 43.61 -20.77
CA THR A 7 -4.52 42.65 -21.22
C THR A 7 -3.93 41.28 -21.53
N VAL A 8 -2.72 41.24 -22.12
CA VAL A 8 -2.01 39.99 -22.43
C VAL A 8 -1.51 39.30 -21.16
N GLU A 9 -0.99 40.04 -20.17
CA GLU A 9 -0.58 39.48 -18.88
C GLU A 9 -1.76 38.90 -18.10
N ASN A 10 -2.89 39.60 -18.04
CA ASN A 10 -4.09 39.09 -17.39
C ASN A 10 -4.62 37.83 -18.09
N ALA A 11 -4.66 37.81 -19.43
CA ALA A 11 -5.06 36.62 -20.18
C ALA A 11 -4.12 35.44 -19.92
N LEU A 12 -2.81 35.67 -19.84
CA LEU A 12 -1.81 34.64 -19.53
C LEU A 12 -2.00 34.09 -18.10
N MET A 13 -2.25 34.97 -17.11
CA MET A 13 -2.55 34.54 -15.74
C MET A 13 -3.84 33.71 -15.64
N PHE A 14 -4.91 34.13 -16.32
CA PHE A 14 -6.16 33.35 -16.37
C PHE A 14 -5.94 31.98 -17.03
N PHE A 15 -5.16 31.92 -18.11
CA PHE A 15 -4.83 30.67 -18.78
C PHE A 15 -4.00 29.75 -17.88
N LEU A 16 -3.01 30.28 -17.16
CA LEU A 16 -2.19 29.53 -16.19
C LEU A 16 -3.01 29.05 -14.98
N LEU A 17 -3.93 29.87 -14.47
CA LEU A 17 -4.86 29.49 -13.41
C LEU A 17 -5.83 28.39 -13.87
N ALA A 18 -6.41 28.53 -15.07
CA ALA A 18 -7.27 27.50 -15.65
C ALA A 18 -6.51 26.19 -15.89
N PHE A 19 -5.28 26.25 -16.41
CA PHE A 19 -4.42 25.08 -16.61
C PHE A 19 -4.01 24.42 -15.29
N ALA A 20 -3.73 25.19 -14.24
CA ALA A 20 -3.46 24.66 -12.90
C ALA A 20 -4.69 23.99 -12.26
N VAL A 21 -5.89 24.52 -12.49
CA VAL A 21 -7.16 23.90 -12.06
C VAL A 21 -7.40 22.60 -12.83
N MET A 22 -7.19 22.60 -14.15
CA MET A 22 -7.33 21.42 -15.00
C MET A 22 -6.32 20.31 -14.63
N ALA A 23 -5.06 20.66 -14.36
CA ALA A 23 -4.05 19.69 -13.93
C ALA A 23 -4.39 19.03 -12.58
N LYS A 24 -4.98 19.78 -11.64
CA LYS A 24 -5.50 19.21 -10.38
C LYS A 24 -6.68 18.26 -10.60
N THR A 25 -7.55 18.54 -11.58
CA THR A 25 -8.68 17.65 -11.90
C THR A 25 -8.26 16.36 -12.61
N VAL A 26 -7.18 16.37 -13.41
CA VAL A 26 -6.73 15.17 -14.16
C VAL A 26 -6.15 14.09 -13.23
N PHE A 27 -5.39 14.44 -12.19
CA PHE A 27 -4.94 13.46 -11.18
C PHE A 27 -6.05 12.99 -10.23
N SER A 28 -7.18 13.71 -10.23
CA SER A 28 -8.39 13.36 -9.50
C SER A 28 -9.37 12.51 -10.33
N GLN A 29 -9.03 12.12 -11.56
CA GLN A 29 -9.86 11.26 -12.40
C GLN A 29 -9.07 9.98 -12.72
N ASN A 30 -9.66 8.83 -12.42
CA ASN A 30 -9.07 7.49 -12.55
C ASN A 30 -8.03 7.11 -11.46
N CYS A 31 -8.32 7.46 -10.20
CA CYS A 31 -7.54 6.98 -9.06
C CYS A 31 -7.54 5.45 -8.91
N GLN A 32 -8.47 4.75 -9.57
CA GLN A 32 -8.54 3.29 -9.53
C GLN A 32 -7.29 2.66 -10.13
N SER A 33 -6.71 3.25 -11.18
CA SER A 33 -5.47 2.73 -11.79
C SER A 33 -4.19 3.31 -11.16
N THR A 34 -4.25 4.59 -10.76
CA THR A 34 -3.07 5.38 -10.39
C THR A 34 -2.87 5.53 -8.88
N GLY A 35 -3.92 5.37 -8.08
CA GLY A 35 -3.96 5.65 -6.64
C GLY A 35 -4.00 7.15 -6.32
N CYS A 36 -4.49 7.51 -5.15
CA CYS A 36 -4.53 8.91 -4.70
C CYS A 36 -3.22 9.37 -4.06
N PRO A 37 -2.78 10.62 -4.31
CA PRO A 37 -1.58 11.17 -3.70
C PRO A 37 -1.75 11.50 -2.20
N GLY A 38 -2.93 11.95 -1.78
CA GLY A 38 -3.15 12.36 -0.40
C GLY A 38 -3.18 11.18 0.57
N LEU A 39 -2.41 11.26 1.66
CA LEU A 39 -2.40 10.27 2.75
C LEU A 39 -3.75 10.07 3.42
N LYS A 40 -4.63 11.07 3.33
CA LYS A 40 -5.99 11.04 3.88
C LYS A 40 -7.05 10.82 2.81
N GLU A 41 -6.64 10.75 1.55
CA GLU A 41 -7.56 10.59 0.44
C GLU A 41 -7.93 9.13 0.26
N CYS A 42 -9.17 8.95 -0.12
CA CYS A 42 -9.74 7.71 -0.58
C CYS A 42 -9.93 7.82 -2.08
N CYS A 43 -9.83 6.69 -2.76
CA CYS A 43 -10.28 6.56 -4.12
C CYS A 43 -11.72 6.09 -4.11
N SER A 44 -12.61 6.80 -4.78
CA SER A 44 -14.00 6.36 -4.97
C SER A 44 -14.11 5.32 -6.08
N SER A 45 -15.20 4.55 -6.10
CA SER A 45 -15.52 3.62 -7.19
C SER A 45 -15.74 4.29 -8.56
N TRP A 46 -15.80 5.62 -8.61
CA TRP A 46 -15.88 6.41 -9.84
C TRP A 46 -14.55 7.05 -10.21
N GLY A 47 -13.47 6.62 -9.56
CA GLY A 47 -12.12 7.07 -9.87
C GLY A 47 -11.78 8.46 -9.39
N SER A 48 -12.51 9.00 -8.40
CA SER A 48 -12.20 10.31 -7.80
C SER A 48 -11.46 10.21 -6.47
N CYS A 49 -10.43 11.04 -6.30
CA CYS A 49 -9.72 11.20 -5.04
C CYS A 49 -10.40 12.23 -4.15
N GLY A 50 -10.49 11.95 -2.85
CA GLY A 50 -11.02 12.92 -1.90
C GLY A 50 -11.04 12.40 -0.47
N ILE A 51 -11.34 13.30 0.46
CA ILE A 51 -11.40 13.01 1.91
C ILE A 51 -12.83 13.02 2.46
N LYS A 52 -13.82 13.30 1.59
CA LYS A 52 -15.22 13.40 1.98
C LYS A 52 -15.89 12.04 1.88
N ASP A 53 -17.09 11.94 2.45
CA ASP A 53 -17.84 10.69 2.46
C ASP A 53 -18.18 10.19 1.04
N ASP A 54 -18.30 11.08 0.05
CA ASP A 54 -18.50 10.68 -1.35
C ASP A 54 -17.36 9.80 -1.90
N GLN A 55 -16.13 10.01 -1.42
CA GLN A 55 -14.96 9.21 -1.83
C GLN A 55 -14.57 8.15 -0.79
N CYS A 56 -14.67 8.51 0.49
CA CYS A 56 -14.25 7.66 1.60
C CYS A 56 -15.37 6.78 2.16
N GLY A 57 -16.63 7.06 1.87
CA GLY A 57 -17.79 6.39 2.46
C GLY A 57 -18.08 5.02 1.88
N PHE A 58 -19.36 4.71 1.68
CA PHE A 58 -19.81 3.38 1.28
C PHE A 58 -19.11 2.85 0.02
N TRP A 59 -18.88 3.74 -0.95
CA TRP A 59 -18.34 3.46 -2.28
C TRP A 59 -16.84 3.75 -2.41
N CYS A 60 -16.12 3.69 -1.31
CA CYS A 60 -14.68 3.77 -1.35
C CYS A 60 -14.09 2.51 -2.00
N PHE A 61 -13.28 2.72 -3.04
CA PHE A 61 -12.55 1.71 -3.78
C PHE A 61 -11.24 1.33 -3.09
N SER A 62 -10.47 2.32 -2.63
CA SER A 62 -9.19 2.09 -1.95
C SER A 62 -8.78 3.25 -1.06
N GLY A 63 -7.73 3.04 -0.24
CA GLY A 63 -7.21 4.04 0.69
C GLY A 63 -7.92 4.00 2.04
N LEU A 64 -8.05 5.14 2.70
CA LEU A 64 -8.59 5.25 4.07
C LEU A 64 -10.12 5.26 4.11
N CYS A 65 -10.75 4.25 3.50
CA CYS A 65 -12.20 4.10 3.49
C CYS A 65 -12.78 4.21 4.92
N ASN A 66 -13.79 5.06 5.09
CA ASN A 66 -14.58 5.25 6.29
C ASN A 66 -15.41 3.99 6.57
N LEU A 67 -15.11 3.36 7.71
CA LEU A 67 -15.76 2.13 8.16
C LEU A 67 -16.68 2.36 9.36
N LYS A 68 -16.97 3.61 9.72
CA LYS A 68 -17.89 3.88 10.83
C LYS A 68 -19.19 3.11 10.60
N ASN A 69 -19.58 2.32 11.59
CA ASN A 69 -20.78 1.49 11.59
C ASN A 69 -20.79 0.34 10.54
N LYS A 70 -19.69 0.07 9.83
CA LYS A 70 -19.56 -1.17 9.05
C LYS A 70 -19.21 -2.30 10.01
N SER A 71 -20.10 -3.28 10.06
CA SER A 71 -19.87 -4.59 10.64
C SER A 71 -20.42 -5.62 9.68
N TYR A 72 -19.61 -6.61 9.33
CA TYR A 72 -20.04 -7.76 8.52
C TYR A 72 -20.37 -8.98 9.40
N GLY A 73 -20.44 -8.79 10.73
CA GLY A 73 -20.68 -9.88 11.69
C GLY A 73 -19.47 -10.80 11.91
N PHE A 74 -18.31 -10.51 11.32
CA PHE A 74 -17.11 -11.32 11.49
C PHE A 74 -16.44 -11.09 12.85
N ASN A 75 -16.09 -12.17 13.55
CA ASN A 75 -15.35 -12.11 14.81
C ASN A 75 -13.83 -12.23 14.58
N TYR A 76 -13.29 -11.42 13.67
CA TYR A 76 -11.84 -11.29 13.53
C TYR A 76 -11.39 -10.01 14.23
N ASN A 77 -10.32 -10.11 15.00
CA ASN A 77 -9.64 -8.94 15.56
C ASN A 77 -8.16 -9.28 15.75
N VAL A 78 -7.32 -8.26 15.93
CA VAL A 78 -5.87 -8.42 16.18
C VAL A 78 -5.54 -9.27 17.41
N SER A 79 -6.54 -9.55 18.24
CA SER A 79 -6.45 -10.39 19.43
C SER A 79 -6.97 -11.81 19.26
N ALA A 80 -7.49 -12.17 18.09
CA ALA A 80 -7.98 -13.51 17.80
C ALA A 80 -6.84 -14.53 17.84
N GLY A 81 -7.12 -15.70 18.44
CA GLY A 81 -6.23 -16.85 18.40
C GLY A 81 -6.24 -17.55 17.03
N PRO A 82 -5.21 -18.36 16.72
CA PRO A 82 -3.98 -18.57 17.49
C PRO A 82 -2.99 -17.42 17.37
N ARG A 83 -2.25 -17.14 18.46
CA ARG A 83 -1.23 -16.09 18.55
C ARG A 83 0.13 -16.66 18.95
N GLY A 84 1.21 -15.97 18.61
CA GLY A 84 2.56 -16.33 19.04
C GLY A 84 3.57 -15.22 18.77
N PRO A 85 4.79 -15.29 19.33
CA PRO A 85 5.90 -14.41 18.95
C PRO A 85 6.16 -14.47 17.44
N ILE A 86 6.58 -13.36 16.82
CA ILE A 86 6.74 -13.31 15.36
C ILE A 86 7.72 -14.37 14.84
N GLU A 87 8.77 -14.68 15.60
CA GLU A 87 9.81 -15.64 15.25
C GLU A 87 9.31 -17.09 15.32
N SER A 88 8.32 -17.38 16.17
CA SER A 88 7.70 -18.70 16.23
C SER A 88 6.65 -18.90 15.13
N ILE A 89 6.09 -17.80 14.59
CA ILE A 89 5.12 -17.84 13.49
C ILE A 89 5.85 -17.89 12.15
N VAL A 90 6.77 -16.93 11.93
CA VAL A 90 7.59 -16.86 10.72
C VAL A 90 8.96 -17.42 11.04
N THR A 91 9.04 -18.74 11.06
CA THR A 91 10.30 -19.45 11.24
C THR A 91 11.18 -19.31 9.99
N PRO A 92 12.52 -19.52 10.11
CA PRO A 92 13.39 -19.59 8.94
C PRO A 92 12.92 -20.63 7.90
N SER A 93 12.37 -21.77 8.36
CA SER A 93 11.86 -22.83 7.48
C SER A 93 10.61 -22.41 6.72
N LEU A 94 9.66 -21.72 7.38
CA LEU A 94 8.49 -21.16 6.71
C LEU A 94 8.91 -20.13 5.67
N PHE A 95 9.78 -19.20 6.04
CA PHE A 95 10.22 -18.15 5.12
C PHE A 95 10.96 -18.74 3.92
N LYS A 96 11.85 -19.72 4.15
CA LYS A 96 12.53 -20.47 3.07
C LYS A 96 11.53 -21.16 2.14
N ARG A 97 10.45 -21.75 2.67
CA ARG A 97 9.38 -22.38 1.87
C ARG A 97 8.62 -21.37 1.00
N ILE A 98 8.43 -20.14 1.48
CA ILE A 98 7.82 -19.06 0.68
C ILE A 98 8.81 -18.64 -0.42
N MET A 99 10.06 -18.37 -0.05
CA MET A 99 11.09 -17.89 -0.98
C MET A 99 11.53 -18.95 -2.00
N SER A 100 11.34 -20.24 -1.74
CA SER A 100 11.68 -21.30 -2.72
C SER A 100 10.80 -21.26 -3.97
N LYS A 101 9.67 -20.55 -3.93
CA LYS A 101 8.79 -20.33 -5.09
C LYS A 101 9.28 -19.20 -5.99
N VAL A 102 10.26 -18.40 -5.55
CA VAL A 102 10.81 -17.29 -6.34
C VAL A 102 11.67 -17.86 -7.46
N GLY A 103 11.28 -17.57 -8.71
CA GLY A 103 11.96 -18.07 -9.90
C GLY A 103 13.42 -17.63 -9.98
N ASN A 104 14.26 -18.44 -10.63
CA ASN A 104 15.69 -18.15 -10.81
C ASN A 104 15.96 -16.87 -11.63
N ASN A 105 15.05 -16.52 -12.53
CA ASN A 105 15.11 -15.34 -13.39
C ASN A 105 14.55 -14.07 -12.72
N CYS A 106 14.13 -14.14 -11.45
CA CYS A 106 13.57 -12.99 -10.74
C CYS A 106 14.67 -11.98 -10.36
N PRO A 107 14.53 -10.70 -10.74
CA PRO A 107 15.52 -9.66 -10.42
C PRO A 107 15.77 -9.45 -8.92
N ALA A 108 14.77 -9.72 -8.07
CA ALA A 108 14.88 -9.57 -6.62
C ALA A 108 15.27 -10.87 -5.89
N LYS A 109 15.68 -11.92 -6.60
CA LYS A 109 16.07 -13.18 -5.97
C LYS A 109 17.22 -12.96 -4.98
N GLY A 110 17.02 -13.38 -3.73
CA GLY A 110 18.00 -13.19 -2.64
C GLY A 110 17.91 -11.84 -1.92
N PHE A 111 17.11 -10.89 -2.41
CA PHE A 111 16.92 -9.59 -1.76
C PHE A 111 16.10 -9.69 -0.46
N TYR A 112 14.92 -10.30 -0.52
CA TYR A 112 14.03 -10.43 0.64
C TYR A 112 14.51 -11.56 1.56
N THR A 113 14.97 -11.21 2.76
CA THR A 113 15.49 -12.18 3.73
C THR A 113 14.63 -12.29 4.98
N HIS A 114 14.66 -13.47 5.61
CA HIS A 114 13.99 -13.72 6.89
C HIS A 114 14.46 -12.76 7.98
N GLN A 115 15.78 -12.56 8.08
CA GLN A 115 16.38 -11.64 9.05
C GLN A 115 15.87 -10.21 8.87
N ALA A 116 15.79 -9.71 7.63
CA ALA A 116 15.27 -8.38 7.34
C ALA A 116 13.78 -8.27 7.71
N PHE A 117 12.98 -9.29 7.41
CA PHE A 117 11.56 -9.33 7.79
C PHE A 117 11.39 -9.28 9.31
N ILE A 118 12.07 -10.15 10.06
CA ILE A 118 11.98 -10.20 11.53
C ILE A 118 12.45 -8.89 12.16
N SER A 119 13.57 -8.32 11.69
CA SER A 119 14.10 -7.05 12.19
C SER A 119 13.13 -5.90 11.93
N ALA A 120 12.52 -5.86 10.74
CA ALA A 120 11.50 -4.88 10.42
C ALA A 120 10.27 -5.03 11.31
N VAL A 121 9.68 -6.22 11.43
CA VAL A 121 8.47 -6.45 12.25
C VAL A 121 8.69 -6.05 13.71
N LYS A 122 9.82 -6.44 14.31
CA LYS A 122 10.14 -6.12 15.71
C LYS A 122 10.30 -4.63 15.99
N SER A 123 10.58 -3.82 14.95
CA SER A 123 10.70 -2.37 15.11
C SER A 123 9.35 -1.67 15.35
N PHE A 124 8.23 -2.35 15.12
CA PHE A 124 6.88 -1.80 15.35
C PHE A 124 6.30 -2.29 16.67
N GLN A 125 5.80 -1.34 17.47
CA GLN A 125 5.18 -1.63 18.77
C GLN A 125 4.00 -2.61 18.67
N ALA A 126 3.22 -2.55 17.57
CA ALA A 126 2.06 -3.41 17.31
C ALA A 126 2.39 -4.91 17.22
N TYR A 127 3.65 -5.26 16.99
CA TYR A 127 4.13 -6.64 16.85
C TYR A 127 5.07 -7.07 17.98
N LYS A 128 5.17 -6.29 19.06
CA LYS A 128 5.82 -6.75 20.29
C LYS A 128 4.93 -7.76 21.01
N GLY A 129 5.53 -8.81 21.57
CA GLY A 129 4.80 -9.89 22.23
C GLY A 129 4.22 -10.88 21.22
N THR A 130 2.96 -11.29 21.42
CA THR A 130 2.29 -12.27 20.57
C THR A 130 1.36 -11.61 19.54
N VAL A 131 1.42 -12.09 18.30
CA VAL A 131 0.66 -11.55 17.17
C VAL A 131 -0.24 -12.63 16.59
N ALA A 132 -1.39 -12.24 16.05
CA ALA A 132 -2.31 -13.18 15.42
C ALA A 132 -1.67 -13.81 14.18
N LYS A 133 -1.64 -15.15 14.12
CA LYS A 133 -1.09 -15.88 12.95
C LYS A 133 -1.80 -15.48 11.66
N ARG A 134 -3.11 -15.22 11.77
CA ARG A 134 -3.94 -14.79 10.64
C ARG A 134 -3.52 -13.45 10.06
N GLU A 135 -3.15 -12.48 10.90
CA GLU A 135 -2.63 -11.19 10.43
C GLU A 135 -1.32 -11.39 9.66
N ILE A 136 -0.43 -12.24 10.18
CA ILE A 136 0.84 -12.55 9.51
C ILE A 136 0.61 -13.25 8.17
N ALA A 137 -0.39 -14.14 8.09
CA ALA A 137 -0.80 -14.73 6.82
C ALA A 137 -1.24 -13.63 5.83
N ALA A 138 -2.07 -12.69 6.27
CA ALA A 138 -2.55 -11.61 5.42
C ALA A 138 -1.41 -10.68 4.96
N ILE A 139 -0.49 -10.31 5.86
CA ILE A 139 0.70 -9.50 5.54
C ILE A 139 1.54 -10.18 4.45
N LEU A 140 1.93 -11.44 4.68
CA LEU A 140 2.82 -12.16 3.76
C LEU A 140 2.14 -12.41 2.41
N THR A 141 0.83 -12.65 2.37
CA THR A 141 0.09 -12.79 1.11
C THR A 141 0.08 -11.49 0.32
N HIS A 142 -0.20 -10.34 0.96
CA HIS A 142 -0.18 -9.05 0.25
C HIS A 142 1.24 -8.65 -0.16
N PHE A 143 2.25 -8.99 0.64
CA PHE A 143 3.65 -8.76 0.29
C PHE A 143 4.06 -9.59 -0.92
N ALA A 144 3.67 -10.87 -0.95
CA ALA A 144 3.89 -11.74 -2.10
C ALA A 144 3.17 -11.18 -3.33
N HIS A 145 1.89 -10.85 -3.23
CA HIS A 145 1.13 -10.30 -4.35
C HIS A 145 1.75 -9.00 -4.88
N GLY A 146 1.97 -8.03 -3.99
CA GLY A 146 2.48 -6.71 -4.33
C GLY A 146 3.82 -6.77 -5.08
N SER A 147 4.71 -7.68 -4.69
CA SER A 147 6.02 -7.90 -5.33
C SER A 147 6.03 -8.96 -6.45
N LYS A 148 4.85 -9.43 -6.88
CA LYS A 148 4.65 -10.51 -7.86
C LYS A 148 5.43 -11.78 -7.50
N GLY A 149 5.14 -12.29 -6.32
CA GLY A 149 5.79 -13.45 -5.70
C GLY A 149 7.22 -13.16 -5.26
N PHE A 150 7.50 -11.97 -4.69
CA PHE A 150 8.86 -11.54 -4.30
C PHE A 150 9.86 -11.47 -5.46
N CYS A 151 9.37 -11.41 -6.70
CA CYS A 151 10.19 -11.40 -7.90
C CYS A 151 10.79 -10.01 -8.17
N TYR A 152 10.12 -8.95 -7.70
CA TYR A 152 10.51 -7.56 -7.93
C TYR A 152 10.68 -6.78 -6.63
N LYS A 153 11.64 -5.85 -6.66
CA LYS A 153 11.89 -4.84 -5.63
C LYS A 153 11.36 -3.45 -6.01
N GLU A 154 11.03 -3.27 -7.28
CA GLU A 154 10.60 -2.01 -7.89
C GLU A 154 9.50 -2.30 -8.91
N ASP A 155 8.51 -1.39 -9.00
CA ASP A 155 7.38 -1.59 -9.90
C ASP A 155 7.86 -1.44 -11.34
N LYS A 156 7.29 -2.23 -12.25
CA LYS A 156 7.53 -2.09 -13.69
C LYS A 156 6.89 -0.80 -14.21
N ALA A 157 5.77 -0.38 -13.61
CA ALA A 157 5.14 0.90 -13.91
C ALA A 157 5.92 2.05 -13.23
N ARG A 158 7.09 2.40 -13.78
CA ARG A 158 7.96 3.47 -13.28
C ARG A 158 7.43 4.85 -13.68
N GLY A 159 6.41 5.33 -12.97
CA GLY A 159 5.95 6.71 -13.03
C GLY A 159 6.74 7.63 -12.09
N ARG A 160 6.66 8.96 -12.30
CA ARG A 160 7.25 9.92 -11.36
C ARG A 160 6.55 9.91 -10.00
N TYR A 161 5.22 9.74 -9.99
CA TYR A 161 4.36 9.80 -8.81
C TYR A 161 4.71 10.98 -7.90
N CYS A 162 4.66 12.17 -8.49
CA CYS A 162 4.97 13.42 -7.79
C CYS A 162 3.75 14.33 -7.90
N SER A 163 3.09 14.57 -6.78
CA SER A 163 2.01 15.54 -6.64
C SER A 163 2.51 16.80 -5.94
N PRO A 164 2.02 17.99 -6.34
CA PRO A 164 2.35 19.24 -5.67
C PRO A 164 1.97 19.19 -4.17
N SER A 165 2.98 19.25 -3.30
CA SER A 165 2.78 19.22 -1.85
C SER A 165 3.76 20.15 -1.16
N LYS A 166 3.23 21.04 -0.31
CA LYS A 166 4.06 21.91 0.53
C LYS A 166 4.75 21.13 1.66
N LYS A 167 4.09 20.08 2.16
CA LYS A 167 4.58 19.28 3.29
C LYS A 167 5.62 18.24 2.86
N TYR A 168 5.42 17.65 1.68
CA TYR A 168 6.28 16.61 1.13
C TYR A 168 6.68 16.99 -0.30
N PRO A 169 7.47 18.06 -0.49
CA PRO A 169 7.87 18.47 -1.83
C PRO A 169 8.66 17.35 -2.51
N CYS A 170 8.42 17.16 -3.81
CA CYS A 170 9.18 16.19 -4.57
C CYS A 170 10.63 16.65 -4.71
N GLU A 171 11.56 15.75 -4.40
CA GLU A 171 12.98 16.00 -4.56
C GLU A 171 13.34 16.01 -6.06
N PRO A 172 14.14 16.97 -6.54
CA PRO A 172 14.60 17.01 -7.92
C PRO A 172 15.27 15.68 -8.34
N GLY A 173 14.91 15.18 -9.52
CA GLY A 173 15.44 13.92 -10.06
C GLY A 173 14.94 12.64 -9.39
N LYS A 174 14.11 12.73 -8.33
CA LYS A 174 13.55 11.55 -7.65
C LYS A 174 12.17 11.17 -8.17
N GLN A 175 11.87 9.88 -8.05
CA GLN A 175 10.61 9.27 -8.46
C GLN A 175 10.07 8.40 -7.32
N TYR A 176 8.76 8.42 -7.12
CA TYR A 176 8.07 7.78 -5.99
C TYR A 176 7.14 6.65 -6.44
N TYR A 177 7.55 5.85 -7.43
CA TYR A 177 6.84 4.63 -7.82
C TYR A 177 6.92 3.54 -6.74
N GLY A 178 6.17 2.44 -6.94
CA GLY A 178 6.12 1.32 -6.00
C GLY A 178 7.47 0.63 -5.78
N ARG A 179 7.90 0.50 -4.53
CA ARG A 179 9.12 -0.23 -4.14
C ARG A 179 8.85 -1.17 -2.96
N GLY A 180 9.67 -2.20 -2.84
CA GLY A 180 9.54 -3.21 -1.79
C GLY A 180 8.33 -4.12 -1.99
N PRO A 181 7.87 -4.80 -0.93
CA PRO A 181 6.87 -5.86 -1.05
C PRO A 181 5.43 -5.35 -1.25
N LEU A 182 5.12 -4.11 -0.88
CA LEU A 182 3.83 -3.46 -1.17
C LEU A 182 4.01 -2.37 -2.21
N GLN A 183 3.93 -2.75 -3.50
CA GLN A 183 4.15 -1.84 -4.63
C GLN A 183 2.96 -0.90 -4.92
N SER A 184 1.86 -1.01 -4.16
CA SER A 184 0.79 -0.01 -4.15
C SER A 184 1.22 1.29 -3.47
N ILE A 185 2.24 1.26 -2.60
CA ILE A 185 2.80 2.45 -1.95
C ILE A 185 3.58 3.27 -2.98
N ARG A 186 2.99 4.37 -3.40
CA ARG A 186 3.48 5.30 -4.42
C ARG A 186 3.17 6.73 -3.99
N TRP A 187 3.72 7.73 -4.65
CA TRP A 187 3.60 9.17 -4.33
C TRP A 187 4.53 9.69 -3.24
N ASN A 188 5.04 10.92 -3.44
CA ASN A 188 5.95 11.64 -2.54
C ASN A 188 5.39 11.76 -1.11
N GLU A 189 4.08 11.88 -0.95
CA GLU A 189 3.42 12.01 0.35
C GLU A 189 3.57 10.74 1.19
N TYR A 190 3.46 9.55 0.59
CA TYR A 190 3.67 8.27 1.28
C TYR A 190 5.12 8.11 1.68
N TYR A 191 6.07 8.37 0.77
CA TYR A 191 7.50 8.32 1.09
C TYR A 191 7.88 9.36 2.17
N GLY A 192 7.31 10.56 2.12
CA GLY A 192 7.51 11.60 3.12
C GLY A 192 6.97 11.23 4.50
N ALA A 193 5.73 10.73 4.58
CA ALA A 193 5.14 10.32 5.85
C ALA A 193 5.83 9.08 6.45
N ALA A 194 6.13 8.07 5.61
CA ALA A 194 6.88 6.90 6.03
C ALA A 194 8.27 7.29 6.53
N GLY A 195 8.97 8.19 5.82
CA GLY A 195 10.29 8.68 6.20
C GLY A 195 10.28 9.37 7.57
N ILE A 196 9.28 10.20 7.86
CA ILE A 196 9.13 10.80 9.20
C ILE A 196 8.89 9.73 10.27
N PHE A 197 7.95 8.81 10.03
CA PHE A 197 7.61 7.76 11.02
C PHE A 197 8.80 6.84 11.31
N LEU A 198 9.50 6.42 10.25
CA LEU A 198 10.63 5.48 10.32
C LEU A 198 11.96 6.18 10.64
N ARG A 199 11.98 7.53 10.67
CA ARG A 199 13.18 8.36 10.80
C ARG A 199 14.23 8.04 9.73
N LEU A 200 13.77 7.90 8.49
CA LEU A 200 14.59 7.63 7.31
C LEU A 200 14.36 8.72 6.25
N PRO A 201 15.38 9.12 5.47
CA PRO A 201 15.26 10.20 4.49
C PRO A 201 14.52 9.78 3.21
N MET A 202 13.44 9.01 3.32
CA MET A 202 12.73 8.37 2.19
C MET A 202 12.17 9.35 1.15
N LEU A 203 11.87 10.59 1.52
CA LEU A 203 11.46 11.63 0.57
C LEU A 203 12.63 12.08 -0.32
N LYS A 204 13.82 12.20 0.27
CA LYS A 204 15.06 12.63 -0.41
C LYS A 204 15.72 11.47 -1.14
N ASP A 205 15.64 10.27 -0.57
CA ASP A 205 16.19 9.04 -1.11
C ASP A 205 15.13 7.91 -1.10
N PRO A 206 14.17 7.92 -2.04
CA PRO A 206 13.19 6.85 -2.15
C PRO A 206 13.82 5.52 -2.62
N ASP A 207 15.00 5.56 -3.24
CA ASP A 207 15.67 4.38 -3.80
C ASP A 207 16.22 3.45 -2.71
N MET A 208 16.42 3.96 -1.49
CA MET A 208 16.83 3.15 -0.34
C MET A 208 15.92 1.94 -0.08
N VAL A 209 14.63 2.06 -0.43
CA VAL A 209 13.64 0.99 -0.30
C VAL A 209 13.98 -0.21 -1.21
N ALA A 210 14.60 0.05 -2.36
CA ALA A 210 15.05 -0.98 -3.30
C ALA A 210 16.50 -1.45 -3.05
N HIS A 211 17.20 -0.86 -2.08
CA HIS A 211 18.58 -1.20 -1.73
C HIS A 211 18.70 -1.92 -0.39
N SER A 212 17.76 -1.71 0.54
CA SER A 212 17.74 -2.39 1.83
C SER A 212 16.45 -3.20 2.02
N PRO A 213 16.54 -4.54 2.18
CA PRO A 213 15.35 -5.35 2.40
C PRO A 213 14.66 -5.05 3.73
N GLU A 214 15.41 -4.63 4.75
CA GLU A 214 14.82 -4.21 6.02
C GLU A 214 14.00 -2.93 5.85
N VAL A 215 14.52 -1.96 5.08
CA VAL A 215 13.79 -0.73 4.77
C VAL A 215 12.57 -1.01 3.90
N ALA A 216 12.67 -1.94 2.95
CA ALA A 216 11.55 -2.42 2.15
C ALA A 216 10.40 -2.96 3.02
N PHE A 217 10.72 -3.85 3.96
CA PHE A 217 9.73 -4.38 4.89
C PHE A 217 9.20 -3.31 5.85
N LYS A 218 10.03 -2.39 6.33
CA LYS A 218 9.59 -1.28 7.20
C LYS A 218 8.59 -0.37 6.49
N LEU A 219 8.80 -0.02 5.23
CA LEU A 219 7.84 0.78 4.45
C LEU A 219 6.49 0.06 4.35
N ALA A 220 6.51 -1.22 3.99
CA ALA A 220 5.30 -2.02 3.85
C ALA A 220 4.55 -2.21 5.18
N LEU A 221 5.27 -2.45 6.28
CA LEU A 221 4.69 -2.58 7.62
C LEU A 221 4.16 -1.25 8.16
N TRP A 222 4.80 -0.13 7.84
CA TRP A 222 4.27 1.19 8.16
C TRP A 222 2.91 1.41 7.50
N PHE A 223 2.81 1.12 6.20
CA PHE A 223 1.55 1.23 5.48
C PHE A 223 0.50 0.28 6.06
N TRP A 224 0.88 -0.98 6.31
CA TRP A 224 -0.02 -1.98 6.86
C TRP A 224 -0.57 -1.57 8.24
N THR A 225 0.30 -1.23 9.18
CA THR A 225 -0.09 -0.86 10.55
C THR A 225 -0.94 0.42 10.59
N THR A 226 -0.67 1.36 9.68
CA THR A 226 -1.37 2.65 9.64
C THR A 226 -2.72 2.57 8.92
N ASN A 227 -2.78 1.87 7.78
CA ASN A 227 -3.93 1.94 6.88
C ASN A 227 -4.77 0.66 6.84
N VAL A 228 -4.15 -0.51 7.04
CA VAL A 228 -4.78 -1.82 6.79
C VAL A 228 -5.20 -2.51 8.09
N ARG A 229 -4.30 -2.56 9.08
CA ARG A 229 -4.51 -3.22 10.37
C ARG A 229 -5.81 -2.78 11.07
N PRO A 230 -6.22 -1.50 11.05
CA PRO A 230 -7.49 -1.08 11.65
C PRO A 230 -8.73 -1.74 11.04
N ALA A 231 -8.65 -2.26 9.82
CA ALA A 231 -9.76 -2.89 9.12
C ALA A 231 -9.73 -4.42 9.13
N LEU A 232 -8.76 -5.03 9.83
CA LEU A 232 -8.67 -6.49 9.91
C LEU A 232 -10.00 -7.09 10.33
N TYR A 233 -10.71 -6.48 11.27
CA TYR A 233 -11.98 -6.99 11.77
C TYR A 233 -13.10 -7.13 10.72
N LEU A 234 -12.94 -6.54 9.54
CA LEU A 234 -13.88 -6.65 8.44
C LEU A 234 -13.57 -7.81 7.48
N GLY A 235 -12.47 -8.54 7.69
CA GLY A 235 -12.06 -9.66 6.87
C GLY A 235 -11.08 -9.30 5.76
N PHE A 236 -10.54 -10.34 5.12
CA PHE A 236 -9.44 -10.26 4.17
C PHE A 236 -9.76 -9.42 2.92
N GLY A 237 -10.99 -9.47 2.40
CA GLY A 237 -11.41 -8.67 1.24
C GLY A 237 -11.32 -7.15 1.52
N GLU A 238 -11.78 -6.71 2.68
CA GLU A 238 -11.71 -5.28 3.08
C GLU A 238 -10.28 -4.81 3.39
N THR A 239 -9.40 -5.72 3.81
CA THR A 239 -7.97 -5.41 3.88
C THR A 239 -7.33 -5.33 2.50
N SER A 240 -7.78 -6.15 1.55
CA SER A 240 -7.30 -6.16 0.17
C SER A 240 -7.64 -4.85 -0.54
N LYS A 241 -8.89 -4.38 -0.43
CA LYS A 241 -9.32 -3.06 -0.94
C LYS A 241 -8.43 -1.91 -0.43
N ARG A 242 -8.00 -1.98 0.83
CA ARG A 242 -7.13 -0.95 1.44
C ARG A 242 -5.70 -0.99 0.93
N VAL A 243 -5.16 -2.19 0.75
CA VAL A 243 -3.83 -2.36 0.19
C VAL A 243 -3.82 -1.86 -1.25
N ASP A 244 -4.81 -2.27 -2.03
CA ASP A 244 -4.96 -1.90 -3.43
C ASP A 244 -6.37 -2.23 -3.92
N GLY A 245 -7.20 -1.23 -4.19
CA GLY A 245 -8.58 -1.45 -4.64
C GLY A 245 -8.68 -2.20 -5.97
N ARG A 246 -7.63 -2.18 -6.80
CA ARG A 246 -7.54 -2.92 -8.07
C ARG A 246 -7.63 -4.43 -7.85
N LEU A 247 -7.25 -4.90 -6.66
CA LEU A 247 -7.44 -6.29 -6.26
C LEU A 247 -8.90 -6.71 -6.18
N CYS A 248 -9.83 -5.77 -6.21
CA CYS A 248 -11.25 -5.98 -6.00
C CYS A 248 -12.06 -5.37 -7.15
N ASP A 249 -11.41 -5.08 -8.28
CA ASP A 249 -12.12 -4.62 -9.46
C ASP A 249 -12.75 -5.80 -10.21
N ASN A 250 -13.86 -5.53 -10.90
CA ASN A 250 -14.50 -6.54 -11.76
C ASN A 250 -13.71 -6.79 -13.07
N LEU A 251 -12.59 -6.09 -13.28
CA LEU A 251 -11.81 -6.14 -14.50
C LEU A 251 -10.74 -7.24 -14.42
N HIS A 252 -10.27 -7.58 -13.22
CA HIS A 252 -9.23 -8.58 -12.95
C HIS A 252 -9.66 -9.59 -11.87
N PRO A 253 -10.80 -10.28 -12.03
CA PRO A 253 -11.35 -11.17 -11.00
C PRO A 253 -10.41 -12.32 -10.63
N ASP A 254 -9.48 -12.68 -11.50
CA ASP A 254 -8.51 -13.74 -11.23
C ASP A 254 -7.41 -13.30 -10.25
N ASP A 255 -7.07 -12.01 -10.18
CA ASP A 255 -6.10 -11.49 -9.22
C ASP A 255 -6.62 -11.63 -7.79
N THR A 256 -7.88 -11.29 -7.54
CA THR A 256 -8.56 -11.49 -6.25
C THR A 256 -8.60 -12.96 -5.88
N LYS A 257 -9.03 -13.84 -6.80
CA LYS A 257 -9.12 -15.29 -6.55
C LYS A 257 -7.75 -15.87 -6.21
N ASN A 258 -6.72 -15.47 -6.95
CA ASN A 258 -5.35 -15.92 -6.70
C ASN A 258 -4.82 -15.42 -5.35
N LEU A 259 -5.12 -14.18 -4.98
CA LEU A 259 -4.78 -13.62 -3.68
C LEU A 259 -5.45 -14.38 -2.53
N VAL A 260 -6.77 -14.61 -2.63
CA VAL A 260 -7.54 -15.39 -1.65
C VAL A 260 -6.99 -16.80 -1.51
N LYS A 261 -6.69 -17.47 -2.64
CA LYS A 261 -6.08 -18.81 -2.63
C LYS A 261 -4.75 -18.81 -1.88
N GLN A 262 -3.87 -17.84 -2.15
CA GLN A 262 -2.58 -17.71 -1.45
C GLN A 262 -2.76 -17.48 0.04
N TYR A 263 -3.73 -16.65 0.44
CA TYR A 263 -4.07 -16.42 1.84
C TYR A 263 -4.56 -17.68 2.55
N VAL A 264 -5.50 -18.40 1.94
CA VAL A 264 -6.02 -19.67 2.48
C VAL A 264 -4.91 -20.70 2.59
N ASP A 265 -4.06 -20.83 1.58
CA ASP A 265 -2.91 -21.75 1.60
C ASP A 265 -1.95 -21.41 2.75
N LEU A 266 -1.66 -20.12 2.97
CA LEU A 266 -0.77 -19.69 4.06
C LEU A 266 -1.41 -19.86 5.45
N CYS A 267 -2.71 -19.60 5.58
CA CYS A 267 -3.48 -19.88 6.80
C CYS A 267 -3.42 -21.37 7.18
N LYS A 268 -3.58 -22.28 6.21
CA LYS A 268 -3.41 -23.73 6.41
C LYS A 268 -2.01 -24.07 6.91
N ILE A 269 -0.97 -23.49 6.30
CA ILE A 269 0.43 -23.72 6.71
C ILE A 269 0.68 -23.24 8.15
N LEU A 270 0.06 -22.14 8.56
CA LEU A 270 0.19 -21.58 9.90
C LEU A 270 -0.72 -22.26 10.95
N GLY A 271 -1.62 -23.14 10.52
CA GLY A 271 -2.59 -23.82 11.38
C GLY A 271 -3.62 -22.84 11.95
N VAL A 272 -4.16 -21.94 11.12
CA VAL A 272 -5.20 -20.98 11.50
C VAL A 272 -6.34 -21.00 10.49
N THR A 273 -7.57 -20.88 10.97
CA THR A 273 -8.76 -20.73 10.11
C THR A 273 -8.72 -19.37 9.40
N PRO A 274 -8.91 -19.30 8.07
CA PRO A 274 -9.08 -18.05 7.34
C PRO A 274 -10.29 -17.23 7.82
N ASP A 275 -10.42 -15.99 7.37
CA ASP A 275 -11.63 -15.18 7.60
C ASP A 275 -12.83 -15.67 6.78
N GLU A 276 -14.03 -15.24 7.14
CA GLU A 276 -15.26 -15.50 6.37
C GLU A 276 -15.44 -14.48 5.22
N GLY A 277 -15.05 -13.22 5.42
CA GLY A 277 -15.05 -12.15 4.41
C GLY A 277 -13.81 -12.17 3.52
N LEU A 278 -13.60 -13.25 2.75
CA LEU A 278 -12.39 -13.43 1.95
C LEU A 278 -12.35 -12.57 0.69
N SER A 279 -13.49 -12.41 0.04
CA SER A 279 -13.59 -11.65 -1.21
C SER A 279 -13.95 -10.19 -0.97
N CYS A 280 -13.54 -9.43 -1.97
CA CYS A 280 -13.99 -8.11 -2.33
C CYS A 280 -14.25 -8.18 -3.85
#